data_AF-A0A351SFH5-F1
#
_entry.id   AF-A0A351SFH5-F1
#
_cell.length_a   1.000
_cell.length_b   1.000
_cell.length_c   1.000
_cell.angle_alpha   90.00
_cell.angle_beta   90.00
_cell.angle_gamma   90.00
#
_symmetry.space_group_name_H-M   'P 1'
#
loop_
_entity.id
_entity.type
_entity.pdbx_description
1 polymer ?
#
loop_
_entity_poly.entity_id
_entity_poly.type
_entity_poly.pdbx_seq_one_letter_code
_entity_poly.pdbx_strand_id
1 'polypeptide(L)'
;MLKAKTTTIGKQAEKVALHYLTQQGLTLESQNFHSRWGEIDLIMRDHNATLIFVEVRSRKKSRYGNAASSVNITKQQKLIKTALVYLQKFKSPPNTRFDVIAIDHHTGDDLNAHIQWIQNAFESQG
;
A
#
# COMPACT_ATOMS: atom_id res chain seq x y z
N MET A 1 0.14 -14.71 17.82
CA MET A 1 1.18 -13.71 18.16
C MET A 1 1.44 -12.82 16.95
N LEU A 2 0.96 -11.57 16.96
CA LEU A 2 1.36 -10.55 15.99
C LEU A 2 2.71 -9.98 16.46
N LYS A 3 3.84 -10.37 15.85
CA LYS A 3 5.13 -9.70 16.07
C LYS A 3 5.31 -8.63 14.99
N ALA A 4 5.66 -7.43 15.46
CA ALA A 4 5.53 -6.15 14.78
C ALA A 4 6.27 -6.06 13.44
N LYS A 5 5.57 -5.52 12.42
CA LYS A 5 6.10 -5.09 11.12
C LYS A 5 6.82 -3.73 11.21
N THR A 6 7.16 -3.25 12.41
CA THR A 6 7.62 -1.87 12.63
C THR A 6 9.14 -1.83 12.81
N THR A 7 9.87 -2.18 11.76
CA THR A 7 11.28 -1.78 11.68
C THR A 7 11.34 -0.31 11.24
N THR A 8 12.37 0.43 11.65
CA THR A 8 12.59 1.83 11.22
C THR A 8 12.53 1.98 9.69
N ILE A 9 13.00 0.96 8.97
CA ILE A 9 13.00 0.89 7.51
C ILE A 9 11.55 0.87 6.96
N GLY A 10 10.65 0.08 7.56
CA GLY A 10 9.24 0.03 7.15
C GLY A 10 8.54 1.39 7.28
N LYS A 11 8.73 2.06 8.42
CA LYS A 11 8.19 3.42 8.64
C LYS A 11 8.76 4.45 7.66
N GLN A 12 10.04 4.35 7.34
CA GLN A 12 10.67 5.24 6.37
C GLN A 12 10.10 5.00 4.96
N ALA A 13 9.91 3.73 4.58
CA ALA A 13 9.29 3.36 3.31
C ALA A 13 7.85 3.90 3.21
N GLU A 14 7.03 3.78 4.26
CA GLU A 14 5.68 4.37 4.29
C GLU A 14 5.70 5.89 4.08
N LYS A 15 6.63 6.60 4.74
CA LYS A 15 6.77 8.06 4.59
C LYS A 15 7.17 8.46 3.16
N VAL A 16 8.10 7.72 2.56
CA VAL A 16 8.54 7.93 1.17
C VAL A 16 7.40 7.64 0.20
N ALA A 17 6.67 6.55 0.40
CA ALA A 17 5.51 6.18 -0.41
C ALA A 17 4.42 7.26 -0.36
N LEU A 18 4.09 7.74 0.85
CA LEU A 18 3.11 8.82 1.03
C LEU A 18 3.54 10.08 0.29
N HIS A 19 4.79 10.52 0.48
CA HIS A 19 5.31 11.71 -0.18
C HIS A 19 5.21 11.60 -1.71
N TYR A 20 5.65 10.46 -2.26
CA TYR A 20 5.57 10.19 -3.69
C TYR A 20 4.13 10.24 -4.20
N LEU A 21 3.19 9.52 -3.55
CA LEU A 21 1.79 9.46 -3.99
C LEU A 21 1.11 10.83 -3.92
N THR A 22 1.45 11.65 -2.92
CA THR A 22 0.96 13.04 -2.84
C THR A 22 1.50 13.91 -3.97
N GLN A 23 2.77 13.74 -4.38
CA GLN A 23 3.31 14.41 -5.56
C GLN A 23 2.64 13.95 -6.86
N GLN A 24 2.11 12.73 -6.91
CA GLN A 24 1.29 12.23 -8.03
C GLN A 24 -0.17 12.75 -7.99
N GLY A 25 -0.50 13.66 -7.07
CA GLY A 25 -1.83 14.29 -6.97
C GLY A 25 -2.86 13.48 -6.16
N LEU A 26 -2.43 12.45 -5.43
CA LEU A 26 -3.33 11.74 -4.52
C LEU A 26 -3.42 12.42 -3.15
N THR A 27 -4.61 12.44 -2.57
CA THR A 27 -4.85 12.95 -1.21
C THR A 27 -4.84 11.80 -0.20
N LEU A 28 -4.18 11.99 0.93
CA LEU A 28 -4.19 11.00 2.02
C LEU A 28 -5.53 11.02 2.76
N GLU A 29 -6.13 9.84 2.93
CA GLU A 29 -7.36 9.64 3.70
C GLU A 29 -7.11 8.96 5.05
N SER A 30 -6.18 7.99 5.07
CA SER A 30 -5.79 7.30 6.30
C SER A 30 -4.42 6.66 6.11
N GLN A 31 -3.60 6.66 7.16
CA GLN A 31 -2.35 5.91 7.23
C GLN A 31 -2.48 4.83 8.30
N ASN A 32 -1.89 3.66 8.07
CA ASN A 32 -1.86 2.53 9.01
C ASN A 32 -3.25 2.16 9.54
N PHE A 33 -4.21 1.96 8.62
CA PHE A 33 -5.57 1.59 8.99
C PHE A 33 -5.64 0.11 9.40
N HIS A 34 -6.15 -0.16 10.60
CA HIS A 34 -6.26 -1.50 11.16
C HIS A 34 -7.71 -1.99 11.22
N SER A 35 -7.89 -3.28 10.95
CA SER A 35 -9.13 -4.02 11.22
C SER A 35 -8.82 -5.38 11.85
N ARG A 36 -9.85 -6.13 12.22
CA ARG A 36 -9.68 -7.52 12.70
C ARG A 36 -9.04 -8.45 11.67
N TRP A 37 -9.04 -8.10 10.39
CA TRP A 37 -8.53 -8.94 9.30
C TRP A 37 -7.06 -8.64 8.96
N GLY A 38 -6.57 -7.45 9.29
CA GLY A 38 -5.24 -6.99 8.92
C GLY A 38 -5.10 -5.48 8.95
N GLU A 39 -4.15 -4.98 8.17
CA GLU A 39 -3.78 -3.58 8.07
C GLU A 39 -3.66 -3.16 6.60
N ILE A 40 -3.93 -1.89 6.32
CA ILE A 40 -3.64 -1.21 5.06
C ILE A 40 -2.70 -0.04 5.38
N ASP A 41 -1.55 0.00 4.72
CA ASP A 41 -0.47 0.94 5.03
C ASP A 41 -0.89 2.39 4.68
N LEU A 42 -1.47 2.61 3.48
CA LEU A 42 -2.02 3.92 3.08
C LEU A 42 -3.37 3.76 2.40
N ILE A 43 -4.30 4.66 2.69
CA ILE A 43 -5.55 4.84 1.98
C ILE A 43 -5.52 6.23 1.37
N MET A 44 -5.59 6.29 0.04
CA MET A 44 -5.49 7.52 -0.74
C MET A 44 -6.80 7.77 -1.51
N ARG A 45 -6.95 9.00 -2.01
CA ARG A 45 -8.04 9.46 -2.86
C ARG A 45 -7.48 10.09 -4.12
N ASP A 46 -8.00 9.70 -5.29
CA ASP A 46 -7.71 10.39 -6.55
C ASP A 46 -8.70 11.53 -6.85
N HIS A 47 -8.47 12.26 -7.94
CA HIS A 47 -9.31 13.37 -8.39
C HIS A 47 -10.73 12.95 -8.79
N ASN A 48 -10.95 11.67 -9.14
CA ASN A 48 -12.26 11.10 -9.49
C ASN A 48 -12.99 10.52 -8.27
N ALA A 49 -12.50 10.83 -7.07
CA ALA A 49 -12.99 10.30 -5.81
C ALA A 49 -12.83 8.77 -5.60
N THR A 50 -11.99 8.10 -6.40
CA THR A 50 -11.64 6.68 -6.20
C THR A 50 -10.82 6.51 -4.93
N LEU A 51 -11.20 5.53 -4.08
CA LEU A 51 -10.36 5.10 -2.96
C LEU A 51 -9.27 4.15 -3.43
N ILE A 52 -8.04 4.44 -3.07
CA ILE A 52 -6.88 3.62 -3.41
C ILE A 52 -6.30 3.05 -2.12
N PHE A 53 -6.38 1.74 -1.97
CA PHE A 53 -5.81 0.99 -0.85
C PHE A 53 -4.41 0.52 -1.22
N VAL A 54 -3.39 1.03 -0.54
CA VAL A 54 -1.99 0.81 -0.89
C VAL A 54 -1.29 -0.05 0.16
N GLU A 55 -0.63 -1.11 -0.28
CA GLU A 55 0.39 -1.82 0.51
C GLU A 55 1.78 -1.31 0.11
N VAL A 56 2.60 -0.97 1.10
CA VAL A 56 3.98 -0.52 0.94
C VAL A 56 4.95 -1.66 1.25
N ARG A 57 5.86 -1.94 0.31
CA ARG A 57 6.83 -3.02 0.40
C ARG A 57 8.26 -2.48 0.30
N SER A 58 8.99 -2.49 1.40
CA SER A 58 10.45 -2.29 1.39
C SER A 58 11.15 -3.60 0.96
N ARG A 59 12.07 -3.50 0.01
CA ARG A 59 12.87 -4.62 -0.50
C ARG A 59 14.36 -4.37 -0.25
N LYS A 60 15.06 -5.41 0.21
CA LYS A 60 16.52 -5.48 0.15
C LYS A 60 16.87 -6.20 -1.15
N LYS A 61 17.39 -5.45 -2.13
CA LYS A 61 17.93 -5.90 -3.44
C LYS A 61 17.46 -7.32 -3.84
N SER A 62 16.28 -7.45 -4.44
CA SER A 62 15.92 -8.69 -5.12
C SER A 62 16.21 -8.58 -6.60
N ARG A 63 17.11 -9.43 -7.12
CA ARG A 63 17.31 -9.62 -8.56
C ARG A 63 16.11 -10.30 -9.26
N TYR A 64 15.05 -10.69 -8.53
CA TYR A 64 13.94 -11.47 -9.08
C TYR A 64 12.58 -11.13 -8.44
N GLY A 65 11.57 -10.89 -9.27
CA GLY A 65 10.15 -10.92 -8.92
C GLY A 65 9.40 -9.59 -9.01
N ASN A 66 8.26 -9.60 -9.72
CA ASN A 66 7.32 -8.49 -9.84
C ASN A 66 6.89 -7.97 -8.44
N ALA A 67 6.78 -6.66 -8.24
CA ALA A 67 6.29 -6.11 -6.98
C ALA A 67 4.86 -6.56 -6.64
N ALA A 68 4.01 -6.76 -7.65
CA ALA A 68 2.66 -7.30 -7.48
C ALA A 68 2.68 -8.74 -6.92
N SER A 69 3.60 -9.60 -7.38
CA SER A 69 3.64 -11.01 -6.94
C SER A 69 4.12 -11.17 -5.49
N SER A 70 4.66 -10.12 -4.87
CA SER A 70 4.95 -10.12 -3.43
C SER A 70 3.74 -9.89 -2.52
N VAL A 71 2.58 -9.56 -3.11
CA VAL A 71 1.30 -9.59 -2.40
C VAL A 71 0.60 -10.88 -2.79
N ASN A 72 0.91 -11.95 -2.06
CA ASN A 72 0.30 -13.26 -2.29
C ASN A 72 -1.22 -13.24 -2.04
N ILE A 73 -1.92 -14.27 -2.52
CA ILE A 73 -3.38 -14.40 -2.43
C ILE A 73 -3.88 -14.21 -0.99
N THR A 74 -3.21 -14.80 0.01
CA THR A 74 -3.57 -14.64 1.42
C THR A 74 -3.52 -13.19 1.89
N LYS A 75 -2.51 -12.42 1.46
CA LYS A 75 -2.38 -10.99 1.80
C LYS A 75 -3.40 -10.16 1.03
N GLN A 76 -3.67 -10.46 -0.24
CA GLN A 76 -4.74 -9.82 -1.02
C GLN A 76 -6.09 -9.97 -0.31
N GLN A 77 -6.45 -11.18 0.10
CA GLN A 77 -7.70 -11.45 0.82
C GLN A 77 -7.81 -10.67 2.14
N LYS A 78 -6.70 -10.50 2.88
CA LYS A 78 -6.69 -9.66 4.09
C LYS A 78 -6.85 -8.18 3.78
N LEU A 79 -6.22 -7.68 2.73
CA LEU A 79 -6.35 -6.30 2.28
C LEU A 79 -7.79 -6.02 1.84
N ILE A 80 -8.39 -6.90 1.04
CA ILE A 80 -9.81 -6.81 0.62
C ILE A 80 -10.73 -6.75 1.83
N LYS A 81 -10.62 -7.70 2.77
CA LYS A 81 -11.45 -7.70 3.98
C LYS A 81 -11.25 -6.47 4.87
N THR A 82 -10.03 -5.95 4.93
CA THR A 82 -9.73 -4.72 5.68
C THR A 82 -10.32 -3.49 4.99
N ALA A 83 -10.23 -3.41 3.65
CA ALA A 83 -10.84 -2.36 2.86
C ALA A 83 -12.37 -2.39 2.99
N LEU A 84 -13.00 -3.57 2.94
CA LEU A 84 -14.45 -3.71 3.16
C LEU A 84 -14.89 -3.17 4.54
N VAL A 85 -14.07 -3.31 5.59
CA VAL A 85 -14.34 -2.68 6.89
C VAL A 85 -14.24 -1.15 6.79
N TYR A 86 -13.21 -0.63 6.12
CA TYR A 86 -13.08 0.81 5.89
C TYR A 86 -14.26 1.40 5.12
N LEU A 87 -14.78 0.67 4.13
CA LEU A 87 -15.87 1.12 3.26
C LEU A 87 -17.22 1.23 3.98
N GLN A 88 -17.40 0.58 5.14
CA GLN A 88 -18.65 0.65 5.91
C GLN A 88 -19.00 2.07 6.39
N LYS A 89 -18.05 3.01 6.38
CA LYS A 89 -18.31 4.41 6.72
C LYS A 89 -19.03 5.20 5.61
N PHE A 90 -19.11 4.65 4.40
CA PHE A 90 -19.75 5.30 3.26
C PHE A 90 -21.15 4.71 3.03
N LYS A 91 -22.16 5.57 2.88
CA LYS A 91 -23.52 5.15 2.50
C LYS A 91 -23.57 4.54 1.10
N SER A 92 -22.78 5.10 0.19
CA SER A 92 -22.55 4.58 -1.16
C SER A 92 -21.03 4.50 -1.35
N PRO A 93 -20.44 3.28 -1.31
CA PRO A 93 -19.01 3.10 -1.49
C PRO A 93 -18.56 3.64 -2.86
N PRO A 94 -17.48 4.44 -2.91
CA PRO A 94 -16.90 4.91 -4.15
C PRO A 94 -16.21 3.76 -4.90
N ASN A 95 -15.76 4.02 -6.13
CA ASN A 95 -14.84 3.12 -6.82
C ASN A 95 -13.59 2.88 -5.97
N THR A 96 -13.04 1.67 -6.07
CA THR A 96 -11.88 1.27 -5.28
C THR A 96 -10.81 0.61 -6.13
N ARG A 97 -9.55 0.82 -5.74
CA ARG A 97 -8.38 0.20 -6.36
C ARG A 97 -7.42 -0.31 -5.30
N PHE A 98 -6.73 -1.41 -5.57
CA PHE A 98 -5.62 -1.89 -4.75
C PHE A 98 -4.30 -1.68 -5.47
N ASP A 99 -3.42 -0.91 -4.85
CA ASP A 99 -2.10 -0.57 -5.39
C ASP A 99 -0.99 -1.13 -4.51
N VAL A 100 0.20 -1.28 -5.10
CA VAL A 100 1.42 -1.62 -4.39
C VAL A 100 2.48 -0.57 -4.69
N ILE A 101 3.11 -0.06 -3.63
CA ILE A 101 4.35 0.70 -3.73
C ILE A 101 5.49 -0.20 -3.27
N ALA A 102 6.42 -0.49 -4.19
CA ALA A 102 7.68 -1.16 -3.84
C ALA A 102 8.81 -0.15 -3.80
N ILE A 103 9.62 -0.23 -2.74
CA ILE A 103 10.76 0.65 -2.51
C ILE A 103 12.00 -0.21 -2.34
N ASP A 104 12.94 -0.08 -3.27
CA ASP A 104 14.24 -0.73 -3.19
C ASP A 104 15.22 0.16 -2.42
N HIS A 105 15.73 -0.35 -1.30
CA HIS A 105 16.75 0.35 -0.52
C HIS A 105 18.14 -0.08 -0.99
N HIS A 106 18.92 0.86 -1.53
CA HIS A 106 20.33 0.66 -1.80
C HIS A 106 21.14 0.89 -0.52
N THR A 107 21.97 -0.09 -0.14
CA THR A 107 23.01 0.14 0.86
C THR A 107 24.20 0.81 0.17
N GLY A 108 24.45 2.09 0.48
CA GLY A 108 25.73 2.73 0.20
C GLY A 108 25.74 3.87 -0.82
N ASP A 109 24.69 4.11 -1.61
CA ASP A 109 24.65 5.23 -2.56
C ASP A 109 23.29 5.95 -2.54
N ASP A 110 23.42 7.27 -2.68
CA ASP A 110 22.45 8.37 -2.80
C ASP A 110 20.94 8.09 -2.70
N LEU A 111 20.34 8.84 -1.76
CA LEU A 111 19.00 9.42 -1.54
C LEU A 111 17.80 9.10 -2.47
N ASN A 112 17.96 8.50 -3.64
CA ASN A 112 16.89 8.13 -4.56
C ASN A 112 16.53 6.66 -4.37
N ALA A 113 15.70 6.39 -3.36
CA ALA A 113 15.03 5.10 -3.28
C ALA A 113 14.26 4.86 -4.59
N HIS A 114 14.51 3.74 -5.26
CA HIS A 114 13.78 3.41 -6.48
C HIS A 114 12.35 3.01 -6.10
N ILE A 115 11.39 3.87 -6.45
CA ILE A 115 9.97 3.67 -6.18
C ILE A 115 9.31 3.07 -7.43
N GLN A 116 8.70 1.91 -7.26
CA GLN A 116 7.81 1.34 -8.27
C GLN A 116 6.37 1.41 -7.76
N TRP A 117 5.52 2.13 -8.51
CA TRP A 117 4.08 2.17 -8.28
C TRP A 117 3.37 1.22 -9.23
N ILE A 118 2.79 0.16 -8.67
CA ILE A 118 1.94 -0.77 -9.40
C ILE A 118 0.48 -0.43 -9.09
N GLN A 119 -0.17 0.16 -10.08
CA GLN A 119 -1.60 0.43 -10.04
C GLN A 119 -2.40 -0.82 -10.39
N ASN A 120 -3.57 -0.99 -9.77
CA ASN A 120 -4.42 -2.17 -9.97
C ASN A 120 -3.63 -3.48 -9.76
N ALA A 121 -2.82 -3.54 -8.70
CA ALA A 121 -1.94 -4.67 -8.43
C ALA A 121 -2.70 -5.98 -8.27
N PHE A 122 -3.96 -5.91 -7.83
CA PHE A 122 -4.93 -6.99 -7.85
C PHE A 122 -6.35 -6.41 -7.75
N GLU A 123 -7.33 -7.21 -8.13
CA GLU A 123 -8.74 -6.86 -8.00
C GLU A 123 -9.32 -7.49 -6.73
N SER A 124 -10.33 -6.84 -6.14
CA SER A 124 -11.23 -7.57 -5.24
C SER A 124 -12.05 -8.51 -6.11
N GLN A 125 -11.68 -9.79 -6.15
CA GLN A 125 -12.60 -10.78 -6.69
C GLN A 125 -13.91 -10.67 -5.91
N GLY A 126 -15.01 -10.48 -6.65
CA GLY A 126 -16.37 -10.39 -6.10
C GLY A 126 -16.76 -11.64 -5.32
#